data_AF-A0A9J6GHP3-F1
#
_entry.id   AF-A0A9J6GHP3-F1
#
_cell.length_a   1.000
_cell.length_b   1.000
_cell.length_c   1.000
_cell.angle_alpha   90.00
_cell.angle_beta   90.00
_cell.angle_gamma   90.00
#
_symmetry.space_group_name_H-M   'P 1'
#
loop_
_entity.id
_entity.type
_entity.pdbx_description
1 polymer ?
#
loop_
_entity_poly.entity_id
_entity_poly.type
_entity_poly.pdbx_seq_one_letter_code
_entity_poly.pdbx_strand_id
1 'polypeptide(L)'
;MSAVLNNVASFFYGSWAPDHPNRLKLLRIIKKLSEVFNTGPLFQFIPPAVRRLHARLSFTRNGLLNTAMMELEEFSNLVGTINGFLIGGTFTTTAAMQMHMVNFASNQNKIQDRVQKEIDEVIGQERWPTWEDRKSMPFTMACVWEMDRWSTTSVLGAARE
;
A
#
# COMPACT_ATOMS: atom_id res chain seq x y z
N MET A 1 -14.55 -6.72 1.05
CA MET A 1 -13.11 -6.94 1.31
C MET A 1 -12.39 -7.59 0.11
N SER A 2 -12.90 -8.73 -0.40
CA SER A 2 -12.25 -9.48 -1.49
C SER A 2 -12.02 -8.67 -2.79
N ALA A 3 -12.99 -7.86 -3.23
CA ALA A 3 -12.88 -7.13 -4.51
C ALA A 3 -11.77 -6.05 -4.52
N VAL A 4 -11.61 -5.28 -3.44
CA VAL A 4 -10.58 -4.24 -3.35
C VAL A 4 -9.19 -4.86 -3.26
N LEU A 5 -9.03 -5.90 -2.44
CA LEU A 5 -7.80 -6.69 -2.37
C LEU A 5 -7.45 -7.32 -3.73
N ASN A 6 -8.43 -7.82 -4.48
CA ASN A 6 -8.19 -8.36 -5.82
C ASN A 6 -7.78 -7.28 -6.83
N ASN A 7 -8.37 -6.08 -6.76
CA ASN A 7 -8.03 -4.96 -7.63
C ASN A 7 -6.64 -4.41 -7.30
N VAL A 8 -6.31 -4.26 -6.01
CA VAL A 8 -4.97 -3.83 -5.57
C VAL A 8 -3.93 -4.91 -5.92
N ALA A 9 -4.18 -6.17 -5.59
CA ALA A 9 -3.27 -7.26 -5.94
C ALA A 9 -3.07 -7.40 -7.46
N SER A 10 -4.13 -7.25 -8.26
CA SER A 10 -4.00 -7.29 -9.72
C SER A 10 -3.26 -6.09 -10.30
N PHE A 11 -3.28 -4.93 -9.63
CA PHE A 11 -2.50 -3.77 -10.05
C PHE A 11 -0.98 -4.01 -9.88
N PHE A 12 -0.56 -4.67 -8.79
CA PHE A 12 0.86 -4.83 -8.47
C PHE A 12 1.47 -6.15 -8.91
N TYR A 13 0.81 -7.26 -8.60
CA TYR A 13 1.26 -8.59 -9.00
C TYR A 13 0.85 -8.93 -10.45
N GLY A 14 0.06 -8.05 -11.07
CA GLY A 14 -0.55 -8.25 -12.38
C GLY A 14 -1.92 -8.92 -12.25
N SER A 15 -2.80 -8.61 -13.19
CA SER A 15 -4.04 -9.38 -13.34
C SER A 15 -3.71 -10.84 -13.65
N TRP A 16 -4.68 -11.73 -13.54
CA TRP A 16 -4.55 -13.11 -14.01
C TRP A 16 -4.19 -13.22 -15.51
N ALA A 17 -4.15 -12.09 -16.25
CA ALA A 17 -3.68 -12.02 -17.62
C ALA A 17 -2.25 -12.58 -17.76
N PRO A 18 -1.99 -13.45 -18.76
CA PRO A 18 -0.68 -14.04 -19.00
C PRO A 18 0.44 -13.02 -19.26
N ASP A 19 0.11 -11.88 -19.87
CA ASP A 19 1.09 -10.97 -20.49
C ASP A 19 1.51 -9.77 -19.62
N HIS A 20 1.11 -9.73 -18.34
CA HIS A 20 1.39 -8.57 -17.49
C HIS A 20 2.90 -8.41 -17.20
N PRO A 21 3.49 -7.21 -17.32
CA PRO A 21 4.94 -7.00 -17.21
C PRO A 21 5.53 -7.41 -15.85
N ASN A 22 4.85 -7.12 -14.74
CA ASN A 22 5.30 -7.53 -13.40
C ASN A 22 5.27 -9.05 -13.21
N ARG A 23 4.28 -9.73 -13.81
CA ARG A 23 4.18 -11.19 -13.79
C ARG A 23 5.29 -11.82 -14.63
N LEU A 24 5.55 -11.28 -15.81
CA LEU A 24 6.66 -11.73 -16.66
C LEU A 24 8.02 -11.51 -16.00
N LYS A 25 8.20 -10.38 -15.29
CA LYS A 25 9.41 -10.11 -14.49
C LYS A 25 9.57 -11.14 -13.37
N LEU A 26 8.51 -11.41 -12.61
CA LEU A 26 8.52 -12.41 -11.54
C LEU A 26 8.81 -13.82 -12.08
N LEU A 27 8.12 -14.23 -13.16
CA LEU A 27 8.35 -15.52 -13.81
C LEU A 27 9.79 -15.65 -14.34
N ARG A 28 10.37 -14.57 -14.86
CA ARG A 28 11.77 -14.55 -15.29
C ARG A 28 12.73 -14.77 -14.11
N ILE A 29 12.48 -14.13 -12.97
CA ILE A 29 13.28 -14.31 -11.75
C ILE A 29 13.15 -15.75 -11.23
N ILE A 30 11.94 -16.27 -11.14
CA ILE A 30 11.67 -17.66 -10.71
C ILE A 30 12.32 -18.67 -11.66
N LYS A 31 12.24 -18.44 -12.97
CA LYS A 31 12.86 -19.30 -13.98
C LYS A 31 14.39 -19.30 -13.85
N LYS A 32 15.02 -18.13 -13.70
CA LYS A 32 16.46 -18.02 -13.40
C LYS A 32 16.83 -18.79 -12.13
N LEU A 33 16.04 -18.65 -11.07
CA LEU A 33 16.22 -19.39 -9.82
C LEU A 33 16.17 -20.91 -10.05
N SER A 34 15.14 -21.39 -10.74
CA SER A 34 14.96 -22.81 -11.07
C SER A 34 16.11 -23.37 -11.91
N GLU A 35 16.57 -22.63 -12.91
CA GLU A 35 17.72 -23.02 -13.75
C GLU A 35 19.00 -23.13 -12.92
N VAL A 36 19.25 -22.20 -12.00
CA VAL A 36 20.44 -22.22 -11.12
C VAL A 36 20.33 -23.32 -10.04
N PHE A 37 19.12 -23.74 -9.69
CA PHE A 37 18.88 -24.90 -8.84
C PHE A 37 19.13 -26.23 -9.57
N ASN A 38 18.72 -26.34 -10.84
CA ASN A 38 18.76 -27.59 -11.61
C ASN A 38 20.08 -27.88 -12.34
N THR A 39 20.98 -26.92 -12.49
CA THR A 39 22.18 -27.04 -13.36
C THR A 39 23.49 -27.47 -12.68
N GLY A 40 23.54 -27.67 -11.35
CA GLY A 40 24.82 -27.91 -10.66
C GLY A 40 24.81 -29.04 -9.62
N PRO A 41 25.96 -29.71 -9.37
CA PRO A 41 26.07 -30.74 -8.34
C PRO A 41 25.82 -30.15 -6.94
N LEU A 42 25.09 -30.90 -6.10
CA LEU A 42 24.69 -30.53 -4.73
C LEU A 42 25.88 -30.22 -3.81
N PHE A 43 27.07 -30.76 -4.11
CA PHE A 43 28.30 -30.55 -3.36
C PHE A 43 29.39 -29.96 -4.25
N GLN A 44 29.87 -28.76 -3.91
CA GLN A 44 31.13 -28.20 -4.41
C GLN A 44 32.12 -28.12 -3.25
N PHE A 45 33.22 -28.86 -3.35
CA PHE A 45 34.26 -28.88 -2.32
C PHE A 45 35.14 -27.64 -2.46
N ILE A 46 34.69 -26.54 -1.85
CA ILE A 46 35.38 -25.24 -1.88
C ILE A 46 35.97 -24.96 -0.50
N PRO A 47 37.28 -24.68 -0.38
CA PRO A 47 37.90 -24.33 0.89
C PRO A 47 37.18 -23.14 1.58
N PRO A 48 37.06 -23.14 2.92
CA PRO A 48 36.27 -22.12 3.66
C PRO A 48 36.72 -20.68 3.38
N ALA A 49 38.01 -20.47 3.13
CA ALA A 49 38.58 -19.16 2.81
C ALA A 49 38.10 -18.61 1.45
N VAL A 50 37.93 -19.49 0.46
CA VAL A 50 37.54 -19.11 -0.91
C VAL A 50 36.01 -19.05 -1.05
N ARG A 51 35.26 -19.73 -0.17
CA ARG A 51 33.78 -19.78 -0.20
C ARG A 51 33.12 -18.40 -0.13
N ARG A 52 33.66 -17.49 0.70
CA ARG A 52 33.16 -16.10 0.82
C ARG A 52 33.42 -15.27 -0.43
N LEU A 53 34.58 -15.43 -1.05
CA LEU A 53 34.94 -14.74 -2.30
C LEU A 53 34.11 -15.29 -3.47
N HIS A 54 33.97 -16.61 -3.54
CA HIS A 54 33.18 -17.34 -4.54
C HIS A 54 31.69 -16.95 -4.49
N ALA A 55 31.11 -16.77 -3.30
CA ALA A 55 29.73 -16.33 -3.14
C ALA A 55 29.47 -14.86 -3.53
N ARG A 56 30.53 -14.04 -3.66
CA ARG A 56 30.44 -12.65 -4.13
C ARG A 56 30.62 -12.49 -5.64
N LEU A 57 31.14 -13.50 -6.33
CA LEU A 57 31.38 -13.45 -7.76
C LEU A 57 30.08 -13.68 -8.53
N SER A 58 29.71 -12.73 -9.37
CA SER A 58 28.44 -12.74 -10.13
C SER A 58 28.33 -13.88 -11.15
N PHE A 59 29.44 -14.50 -11.55
CA PHE A 59 29.43 -15.65 -12.46
C PHE A 59 29.22 -16.99 -11.74
N THR A 60 29.38 -17.02 -10.42
CA THR A 60 29.28 -18.23 -9.61
C THR A 60 27.83 -18.54 -9.24
N ARG A 61 27.45 -19.82 -9.12
CA ARG A 61 26.11 -20.27 -8.68
C ARG A 61 25.61 -19.53 -7.43
N ASN A 62 26.41 -19.48 -6.37
CA ASN A 62 26.05 -18.79 -5.12
C ASN A 62 25.89 -17.28 -5.30
N GLY A 63 26.70 -16.65 -6.16
CA GLY A 63 26.56 -15.25 -6.50
C GLY A 63 25.27 -14.99 -7.28
N LEU A 64 24.99 -15.80 -8.30
CA LEU A 64 23.74 -15.74 -9.09
C LEU A 64 22.49 -16.00 -8.22
N LEU A 65 22.54 -16.96 -7.30
CA LEU A 65 21.46 -17.21 -6.34
C LEU A 65 21.26 -16.00 -5.43
N ASN A 66 22.32 -15.46 -4.85
CA ASN A 66 22.24 -14.29 -3.97
C ASN A 66 21.68 -13.07 -4.73
N THR A 67 22.10 -12.84 -5.97
CA THR A 67 21.56 -11.76 -6.81
C THR A 67 20.09 -11.98 -7.14
N ALA A 68 19.68 -13.18 -7.56
CA ALA A 68 18.29 -13.48 -7.88
C ALA A 68 17.38 -13.42 -6.64
N MET A 69 17.87 -13.86 -5.48
CA MET A 69 17.15 -13.74 -4.21
C MET A 69 17.00 -12.29 -3.79
N MET A 70 18.05 -11.47 -3.94
CA MET A 70 18.00 -10.04 -3.64
C MET A 70 17.01 -9.29 -4.55
N GLU A 71 16.99 -9.61 -5.85
CA GLU A 71 16.01 -9.06 -6.80
C GLU A 71 14.56 -9.45 -6.43
N LEU A 72 14.36 -10.68 -5.95
CA LEU A 72 13.05 -11.17 -5.50
C LEU A 72 12.59 -10.46 -4.22
N GLU A 73 13.50 -10.28 -3.27
CA GLU A 73 13.23 -9.58 -2.02
C GLU A 73 12.91 -8.10 -2.28
N GLU A 74 13.67 -7.41 -3.13
CA GLU A 74 13.40 -6.03 -3.52
C GLU A 74 12.01 -5.88 -4.16
N PHE A 75 11.66 -6.79 -5.08
CA PHE A 75 10.34 -6.80 -5.69
C PHE A 75 9.23 -7.03 -4.64
N SER A 76 9.43 -7.98 -3.73
CA SER A 76 8.47 -8.27 -2.66
C SER A 76 8.30 -7.09 -1.72
N ASN A 77 9.39 -6.44 -1.31
CA ASN A 77 9.36 -5.30 -0.42
C ASN A 77 8.64 -4.11 -1.06
N LEU A 78 8.97 -3.80 -2.33
CA LEU A 78 8.30 -2.73 -3.08
C LEU A 78 6.79 -2.97 -3.15
N VAL A 79 6.36 -4.17 -3.53
CA VAL A 79 4.93 -4.48 -3.61
C VAL A 79 4.28 -4.48 -2.23
N GLY A 80 4.97 -5.00 -1.21
CA GLY A 80 4.50 -4.98 0.18
C GLY A 80 4.26 -3.57 0.69
N THR A 81 5.20 -2.64 0.47
CA THR A 81 5.07 -1.23 0.86
C THR A 81 3.90 -0.56 0.16
N ILE A 82 3.75 -0.74 -1.16
CA ILE A 82 2.66 -0.12 -1.90
C ILE A 82 1.29 -0.69 -1.47
N ASN A 83 1.22 -2.00 -1.28
CA ASN A 83 0.00 -2.66 -0.81
C ASN A 83 -0.39 -2.16 0.60
N GLY A 84 0.58 -2.03 1.50
CA GLY A 84 0.37 -1.45 2.83
C GLY A 84 -0.17 -0.02 2.75
N PHE A 85 0.41 0.83 1.89
CA PHE A 85 -0.04 2.20 1.67
C PHE A 85 -1.48 2.27 1.15
N LEU A 86 -1.81 1.46 0.15
CA LEU A 86 -3.14 1.49 -0.48
C LEU A 86 -4.23 0.94 0.43
N ILE A 87 -3.98 -0.17 1.11
CA ILE A 87 -4.96 -0.74 2.05
C ILE A 87 -5.14 0.23 3.22
N GLY A 88 -4.04 0.72 3.79
CA GLY A 88 -4.05 1.67 4.90
C GLY A 88 -4.79 2.96 4.55
N GLY A 89 -4.54 3.52 3.36
CA GLY A 89 -5.16 4.76 2.90
C GLY A 89 -6.61 4.60 2.46
N THR A 90 -6.93 3.56 1.69
CA THR A 90 -8.26 3.42 1.06
C THR A 90 -9.32 2.98 2.06
N PHE A 91 -9.02 1.95 2.86
CA PHE A 91 -10.01 1.35 3.74
C PHE A 91 -10.41 2.30 4.87
N THR A 92 -9.41 2.93 5.50
CA THR A 92 -9.64 3.83 6.63
C THR A 92 -10.38 5.11 6.19
N THR A 93 -9.97 5.73 5.09
CA THR A 93 -10.63 6.95 4.59
C THR A 93 -12.05 6.68 4.11
N THR A 94 -12.30 5.56 3.43
CA THR A 94 -13.66 5.17 3.00
C THR A 94 -14.57 4.96 4.21
N ALA A 95 -14.09 4.24 5.24
CA ALA A 95 -14.85 4.03 6.46
C ALA A 95 -15.15 5.35 7.18
N ALA A 96 -14.17 6.24 7.32
CA ALA A 96 -14.36 7.57 7.91
C ALA A 96 -15.41 8.39 7.15
N MET A 97 -15.33 8.44 5.81
CA MET A 97 -16.32 9.13 4.97
C MET A 97 -17.73 8.57 5.12
N GLN A 98 -17.87 7.23 5.18
CA GLN A 98 -19.16 6.59 5.39
C GLN A 98 -19.77 6.98 6.75
N MET A 99 -18.96 6.98 7.80
CA MET A 99 -19.41 7.41 9.12
C MET A 99 -19.84 8.88 9.12
N HIS A 100 -19.10 9.75 8.42
CA HIS A 100 -19.49 11.16 8.23
C HIS A 100 -20.86 11.30 7.57
N MET A 101 -21.11 10.55 6.50
CA MET A 101 -22.41 10.56 5.83
C MET A 101 -23.54 10.08 6.75
N VAL A 102 -23.33 9.02 7.53
CA VAL A 102 -24.33 8.51 8.49
C VAL A 102 -24.64 9.54 9.56
N ASN A 103 -23.63 10.25 10.07
CA ASN A 103 -23.83 11.29 11.09
C ASN A 103 -24.58 12.50 10.52
N PHE A 104 -24.25 12.95 9.32
CA PHE A 104 -24.99 14.02 8.65
C PHE A 104 -26.43 13.61 8.36
N ALA A 105 -26.66 12.40 7.86
CA ALA A 105 -28.02 11.88 7.65
C ALA A 105 -28.83 11.80 8.96
N SER A 106 -28.18 11.50 10.09
CA SER A 106 -28.84 11.39 11.40
C SER A 106 -29.05 12.73 12.10
N ASN A 107 -28.24 13.74 11.80
CA ASN A 107 -28.23 15.06 12.44
C ASN A 107 -28.33 16.22 11.44
N GLN A 108 -29.15 16.04 10.40
CA GLN A 108 -29.27 16.95 9.26
C GLN A 108 -29.50 18.42 9.70
N ASN A 109 -30.52 18.65 10.53
CA ASN A 109 -30.95 19.99 10.93
C ASN A 109 -30.01 20.73 11.92
N LYS A 110 -28.85 20.15 12.28
CA LYS A 110 -27.93 20.75 13.27
C LYS A 110 -26.51 20.80 12.76
N ILE A 111 -25.96 19.66 12.39
CA ILE A 111 -24.54 19.55 12.05
C ILE A 111 -24.37 19.82 10.56
N GLN A 112 -25.16 19.15 9.71
CA GLN A 112 -25.06 19.28 8.26
C GLN A 112 -25.37 20.71 7.80
N ASP A 113 -26.48 21.31 8.26
CA ASP A 113 -26.85 22.68 7.90
C ASP A 113 -25.77 23.70 8.29
N ARG A 114 -25.14 23.52 9.45
CA ARG A 114 -24.12 24.45 9.94
C ARG A 114 -22.80 24.30 9.20
N VAL A 115 -22.41 23.08 8.81
CA VAL A 115 -21.26 22.85 7.93
C VAL A 115 -21.51 23.44 6.55
N GLN A 116 -22.69 23.22 5.96
CA GLN A 116 -23.05 23.78 4.65
C GLN A 116 -23.05 25.30 4.67
N LYS A 117 -23.61 25.91 5.71
CA LYS A 117 -23.60 27.37 5.87
C LYS A 117 -22.18 27.95 5.93
N GLU A 118 -21.27 27.32 6.68
CA GLU A 118 -19.87 27.76 6.73
C GLU A 118 -19.17 27.62 5.37
N ILE A 119 -19.45 26.54 4.63
CA ILE A 119 -18.95 26.34 3.27
C ILE A 119 -19.47 27.44 2.33
N ASP A 120 -20.76 27.73 2.36
CA ASP A 120 -21.37 28.79 1.53
C ASP A 120 -20.82 30.18 1.88
N GLU A 121 -20.52 30.45 3.15
CA GLU A 121 -19.94 31.73 3.60
C GLU A 121 -18.47 31.91 3.19
N VAL A 122 -17.65 30.85 3.24
CA VAL A 122 -16.20 30.93 3.01
C VAL A 122 -15.82 30.67 1.55
N ILE A 123 -16.47 29.71 0.91
CA ILE A 123 -16.13 29.25 -0.44
C ILE A 123 -17.10 29.86 -1.45
N GLY A 124 -18.39 29.95 -1.10
CA GLY A 124 -19.45 30.32 -2.02
C GLY A 124 -19.71 29.24 -3.07
N GLN A 125 -20.51 29.56 -4.09
CA GLN A 125 -20.89 28.60 -5.14
C GLN A 125 -20.13 28.76 -6.46
N GLU A 126 -19.25 29.75 -6.56
CA GLU A 126 -18.54 30.06 -7.81
C GLU A 126 -17.24 29.27 -7.99
N ARG A 127 -16.70 28.67 -6.92
CA ARG A 127 -15.40 27.96 -6.95
C ARG A 127 -15.43 26.66 -6.16
N TRP A 128 -14.49 25.77 -6.48
CA TRP A 128 -14.27 24.54 -5.74
C TRP A 128 -13.48 24.77 -4.44
N PRO A 129 -13.70 23.95 -3.40
CA PRO A 129 -12.90 23.97 -2.17
C PRO A 129 -11.42 23.67 -2.45
N THR A 130 -10.53 24.37 -1.77
CA THR A 130 -9.08 24.16 -1.79
C THR A 130 -8.56 23.79 -0.40
N TRP A 131 -7.34 23.26 -0.31
CA TRP A 131 -6.76 22.90 0.99
C TRP A 131 -6.53 24.09 1.92
N GLU A 132 -6.38 25.31 1.38
CA GLU A 132 -6.13 26.51 2.17
C GLU A 132 -7.39 26.98 2.92
N ASP A 133 -8.58 26.71 2.36
CA ASP A 133 -9.87 27.12 2.91
C ASP A 133 -10.13 26.56 4.31
N ARG A 134 -9.49 25.42 4.65
CA ARG A 134 -9.62 24.78 5.97
C ARG A 134 -9.26 25.72 7.13
N LYS A 135 -8.40 26.72 6.90
CA LYS A 135 -8.01 27.70 7.93
C LYS A 135 -9.17 28.65 8.28
N SER A 136 -10.06 28.87 7.33
CA SER A 136 -11.22 29.75 7.44
C SER A 136 -12.51 29.00 7.77
N MET A 137 -12.46 27.67 7.88
CA MET A 137 -13.62 26.81 8.22
C MET A 137 -13.42 26.04 9.54
N PRO A 138 -13.31 26.74 10.69
CA PRO A 138 -13.05 26.12 11.97
C PRO A 138 -14.14 25.13 12.41
N PHE A 139 -15.42 25.37 12.08
CA PHE A 139 -16.51 24.48 12.50
C PHE A 139 -16.47 23.16 11.73
N THR A 140 -16.24 23.21 10.42
CA THR A 140 -16.08 22.04 9.57
C THR A 140 -14.88 21.20 10.02
N MET A 141 -13.74 21.84 10.30
CA MET A 141 -12.55 21.14 10.81
C MET A 141 -12.80 20.51 12.19
N ALA A 142 -13.49 21.22 13.08
CA ALA A 142 -13.87 20.66 14.37
C ALA A 142 -14.80 19.43 14.22
N CYS A 143 -15.73 19.45 13.27
CA CYS A 143 -16.60 18.31 12.97
C CYS A 143 -15.81 17.09 12.48
N VAL A 144 -14.81 17.30 11.60
CA VAL A 144 -13.91 16.23 11.14
C VAL A 144 -13.15 15.61 12.31
N TRP A 145 -12.54 16.43 13.17
CA TRP A 145 -11.80 15.93 14.32
C TRP A 145 -12.69 15.23 15.36
N GLU A 146 -13.86 15.78 15.63
CA GLU A 146 -14.81 15.18 16.57
C GLU A 146 -15.30 13.82 16.09
N MET A 147 -15.49 13.67 14.78
CA MET A 147 -15.86 12.40 14.21
C MET A 147 -14.76 11.35 14.32
N ASP A 148 -13.51 11.71 14.02
CA ASP A 148 -12.40 10.77 14.14
C ASP A 148 -12.17 10.36 15.61
N ARG A 149 -12.50 11.24 16.57
CA ARG A 149 -12.53 10.91 18.00
C ARG A 149 -13.67 9.96 18.37
N TRP A 150 -14.89 10.20 17.87
CA TRP A 150 -16.07 9.42 18.24
C TRP A 150 -16.14 8.07 17.52
N SER A 151 -15.72 8.03 16.26
CA SER A 151 -15.79 6.89 15.36
C SER A 151 -14.41 6.54 14.83
N THR A 152 -13.45 6.38 15.73
CA THR A 152 -12.09 5.99 15.37
C THR A 152 -12.10 4.65 14.63
N THR A 153 -11.60 4.63 13.39
CA THR A 153 -11.64 3.42 12.54
C THR A 153 -10.75 2.29 13.08
N SER A 154 -9.75 2.61 13.90
CA SER A 154 -8.87 1.64 14.56
C SER A 154 -8.82 1.91 16.07
N VAL A 155 -9.73 1.28 16.82
CA VAL A 155 -9.88 1.48 18.28
C VAL A 155 -8.66 0.94 19.06
N LEU A 156 -8.07 -0.15 18.59
CA LEU A 156 -6.95 -0.83 19.27
C LEU A 156 -5.57 -0.49 18.68
N GLY A 157 -5.52 0.31 17.60
CA GLY A 157 -4.31 0.56 16.85
C GLY A 157 -3.71 -0.70 16.23
N ALA A 158 -2.46 -0.60 15.78
CA ALA A 158 -1.67 -1.75 15.34
C ALA A 158 -0.89 -2.34 16.53
N ALA A 159 -0.77 -3.67 16.57
CA ALA A 159 0.12 -4.33 17.51
C ALA A 159 1.56 -3.82 17.31
N ARG A 160 2.24 -3.51 18.42
CA ARG A 160 3.65 -3.15 18.39
C ARG A 160 4.48 -4.42 18.56
N GLU A 161 5.46 -4.61 17.69
CA GLU A 161 6.51 -5.63 17.81
C GLU A 161 7.68 -5.11 18.66
#